data_AF-A0A023D687-F1
#
_entry.id   AF-A0A023D687-F1
#
_cell.length_a   1.000
_cell.length_b   1.000
_cell.length_c   1.000
_cell.angle_alpha   90.00
_cell.angle_beta   90.00
_cell.angle_gamma   90.00
#
_symmetry.space_group_name_H-M   'P 1'
#
loop_
_entity.id
_entity.type
_entity.pdbx_description
1 polymer ?
#
loop_
_entity_poly.entity_id
_entity_poly.type
_entity_poly.pdbx_seq_one_letter_code
_entity_poly.pdbx_strand_id
1 'polypeptide(L)'
;MNHVEIRGDSGLTLPFNRQRRLGRLPITLQVVFPMLKAGPVLQWLGIRAAESTRRARHPRWNRDDSGAFLWRPIFDWSIQQVWAMHRRHGLAPNPLYAQGMGRVGCLPCIHCAKNEMRLIAERFPEHIDRIERWEAIVSAASKRGVSTFFGAGTDPLDAGRPGEYARIRTIAEWSKTTRGGRQYALFFDHQHGSGCLSDLALCERTEPEDVSDGTGDNPTAAGEDTP
;
A
#
# COMPACT_ATOMS: atom_id res chain seq x y z
N MET A 1 21.90 34.76 -19.27
CA MET A 1 20.85 34.14 -18.45
C MET A 1 20.47 32.82 -19.12
N ASN A 2 20.83 31.72 -18.46
CA ASN A 2 20.94 30.40 -19.08
C ASN A 2 19.56 29.76 -19.29
N HIS A 3 19.18 29.57 -20.55
CA HIS A 3 18.13 28.64 -20.95
C HIS A 3 18.67 27.21 -20.82
N VAL A 4 18.15 26.42 -19.89
CA VAL A 4 18.37 24.97 -19.87
C VAL A 4 17.23 24.32 -20.66
N GLU A 5 17.48 24.13 -21.95
CA GLU A 5 16.60 23.38 -22.85
C GLU A 5 16.94 21.89 -22.70
N ILE A 6 16.17 21.16 -21.89
CA ILE A 6 16.28 19.69 -21.85
C ILE A 6 15.57 19.13 -23.09
N ARG A 7 16.31 19.04 -24.20
CA ARG A 7 15.86 18.31 -25.39
C ARG A 7 15.96 16.81 -25.11
N GLY A 8 14.80 16.20 -24.83
CA GLY A 8 14.63 14.75 -24.87
C GLY A 8 14.43 14.31 -26.31
N ASP A 9 15.46 13.74 -26.90
CA ASP A 9 15.50 13.25 -28.28
C ASP A 9 14.75 11.91 -28.39
N SER A 10 13.43 11.99 -28.59
CA SER A 10 12.57 10.97 -29.20
C SER A 10 11.14 11.49 -29.14
N GLY A 11 10.59 11.87 -30.29
CA GLY A 11 9.23 12.41 -30.49
C GLY A 11 8.08 11.44 -30.19
N LEU A 12 8.24 10.54 -29.22
CA LEU A 12 7.17 9.76 -28.65
C LEU A 12 6.63 10.47 -27.40
N THR A 13 5.56 11.23 -27.58
CA THR A 13 4.73 11.74 -26.49
C THR A 13 4.00 10.56 -25.85
N LEU A 14 4.73 9.74 -25.09
CA LEU A 14 4.11 8.66 -24.31
C LEU A 14 3.23 9.30 -23.23
N PRO A 15 1.96 8.88 -23.09
CA PRO A 15 1.08 9.42 -22.06
C PRO A 15 1.77 9.33 -20.70
N PHE A 16 1.71 10.43 -19.94
CA PHE A 16 2.33 10.50 -18.61
C PHE A 16 1.61 9.54 -17.65
N ASN A 17 2.06 8.29 -17.62
CA ASN A 17 1.57 7.29 -16.69
C ASN A 17 2.55 7.21 -15.50
N ARG A 18 2.12 7.77 -14.37
CA ARG A 18 2.88 7.77 -13.09
C ARG A 18 3.40 6.38 -12.74
N GLN A 19 2.57 5.35 -12.90
CA GLN A 19 2.93 3.97 -12.57
C GLN A 19 4.09 3.45 -13.44
N ARG A 20 4.13 3.88 -14.70
CA ARG A 20 5.22 3.53 -15.62
C ARG A 20 6.51 4.25 -15.24
N ARG A 21 6.47 5.55 -14.96
CA ARG A 21 7.68 6.35 -14.69
C ARG A 21 8.30 6.09 -13.32
N LEU A 22 7.49 5.88 -12.29
CA LEU A 22 7.99 5.69 -10.93
C LEU A 22 8.18 4.21 -10.55
N GLY A 23 7.40 3.31 -11.15
CA GLY A 23 7.45 1.88 -10.86
C GLY A 23 8.23 1.10 -11.91
N ARG A 24 7.69 1.00 -13.13
CA ARG A 24 8.22 0.08 -14.16
C ARG A 24 9.60 0.51 -14.68
N LEU A 25 9.75 1.76 -15.11
CA LEU A 25 10.97 2.23 -15.75
C LEU A 25 12.21 2.15 -14.84
N PRO A 26 12.17 2.59 -13.57
CA PRO A 26 13.34 2.51 -12.71
C PRO A 26 13.80 1.06 -12.53
N ILE A 27 12.88 0.13 -12.26
CA ILE A 27 13.19 -1.30 -12.13
C ILE A 27 13.83 -1.82 -13.42
N THR A 28 13.21 -1.58 -14.57
CA THR A 28 13.72 -2.08 -15.86
C THR A 28 15.09 -1.49 -16.20
N LEU A 29 15.26 -0.17 -16.10
CA LEU A 29 16.47 0.53 -16.54
C LEU A 29 17.64 0.38 -15.56
N GLN A 30 17.37 0.41 -14.25
CA GLN A 30 18.42 0.47 -13.23
C GLN A 30 18.77 -0.91 -12.66
N VAL A 31 17.86 -1.89 -12.73
CA VAL A 31 18.09 -3.23 -12.18
C VAL A 31 18.14 -4.27 -13.28
N VAL A 32 17.07 -4.40 -14.07
CA VAL A 32 16.92 -5.53 -15.00
C VAL A 32 17.91 -5.47 -16.15
N PHE A 33 18.05 -4.32 -16.81
CA PHE A 33 18.96 -4.16 -17.94
C PHE A 33 20.43 -4.34 -17.57
N PRO A 34 20.95 -3.77 -16.45
CA PRO A 34 22.29 -4.09 -15.99
C PRO A 34 22.50 -5.58 -15.74
N MET A 35 21.55 -6.26 -15.09
CA MET A 35 21.66 -7.70 -14.83
C MET A 35 21.63 -8.54 -16.12
N LEU A 36 20.81 -8.16 -17.11
CA LEU A 36 20.75 -8.84 -18.41
C LEU A 36 22.04 -8.73 -19.22
N LYS A 37 22.81 -7.65 -19.03
CA LYS A 37 24.14 -7.51 -19.63
C LYS A 37 25.15 -8.48 -19.02
N ALA A 38 24.98 -8.86 -17.75
CA ALA A 38 25.84 -9.81 -17.06
C ALA A 38 25.48 -11.27 -17.36
N GLY A 39 24.22 -11.56 -17.72
CA GLY A 39 23.81 -12.90 -18.10
C GLY A 39 22.28 -13.09 -18.10
N PRO A 40 21.80 -14.33 -18.27
CA PRO A 40 20.38 -14.64 -18.19
C PRO A 40 19.80 -14.27 -16.82
N VAL A 41 18.69 -13.52 -16.81
CA VAL A 41 18.04 -13.06 -15.57
C VAL A 41 16.74 -13.81 -15.32
N LEU A 42 16.58 -14.29 -14.09
CA LEU A 42 15.34 -14.84 -13.57
C LEU A 42 14.79 -13.96 -12.43
N GLN A 43 13.61 -13.39 -12.61
CA GLN A 43 12.90 -12.60 -11.62
C GLN A 43 11.86 -13.43 -10.88
N TRP A 44 11.94 -13.39 -9.55
CA TRP A 44 10.99 -14.03 -8.66
C TRP A 44 9.92 -13.03 -8.25
N LEU A 45 8.67 -13.31 -8.60
CA LEU A 45 7.54 -12.40 -8.37
C LEU A 45 6.54 -13.02 -7.40
N GLY A 46 6.26 -12.32 -6.30
CA GLY A 46 5.23 -12.68 -5.32
C GLY A 46 3.79 -12.44 -5.78
N ILE A 47 3.48 -12.63 -7.07
CA ILE A 47 2.13 -12.44 -7.61
C ILE A 47 1.31 -13.70 -7.36
N ARG A 48 0.06 -13.52 -6.91
CA ARG A 48 -0.90 -14.62 -6.70
C ARG A 48 -2.10 -14.48 -7.63
N ALA A 49 -2.62 -15.61 -8.10
CA ALA A 49 -3.81 -15.65 -8.96
C ALA A 49 -5.03 -15.02 -8.26
N ALA A 50 -5.19 -15.29 -6.96
CA ALA A 50 -6.31 -14.82 -6.13
C ALA A 50 -6.37 -13.30 -5.93
N GLU A 51 -5.35 -12.52 -6.34
CA GLU A 51 -5.32 -11.07 -6.11
C GLU A 51 -6.15 -10.26 -7.11
N SER A 52 -6.37 -10.75 -8.33
CA SER A 52 -7.34 -10.19 -9.27
C SER A 52 -7.57 -11.12 -10.46
N THR A 53 -8.71 -10.95 -11.14
CA THR A 53 -9.05 -11.68 -12.37
C THR A 53 -7.99 -11.54 -13.47
N ARG A 54 -7.35 -10.37 -13.58
CA ARG A 54 -6.23 -10.16 -14.51
C ARG A 54 -5.01 -10.97 -14.11
N ARG A 55 -4.69 -11.03 -12.81
CA ARG A 55 -3.53 -11.78 -12.30
C ARG A 55 -3.72 -13.29 -12.46
N ALA A 56 -4.94 -13.78 -12.30
CA ALA A 56 -5.28 -15.19 -12.52
C ALA A 56 -5.00 -15.68 -13.96
N ARG A 57 -4.99 -14.78 -14.95
CA ARG A 57 -4.70 -15.11 -16.35
C ARG A 57 -3.21 -15.13 -16.69
N HIS A 58 -2.34 -14.72 -15.77
CA HIS A 58 -0.90 -14.73 -16.05
C HIS A 58 -0.35 -16.16 -15.96
N PRO A 59 0.54 -16.55 -16.88
CA PRO A 59 1.25 -17.81 -16.77
C PRO A 59 2.17 -17.79 -15.55
N ARG A 60 2.41 -18.95 -14.93
CA ARG A 60 3.33 -19.07 -13.77
C ARG A 60 4.78 -18.74 -14.15
N TRP A 61 5.17 -19.11 -15.37
CA TRP A 61 6.46 -18.82 -15.99
C TRP A 61 6.26 -18.14 -17.34
N ASN A 62 6.95 -17.02 -17.59
CA ASN A 62 7.00 -16.42 -18.91
C ASN A 62 8.24 -15.56 -19.09
N ARG A 63 8.53 -15.23 -20.36
CA ARG A 63 9.52 -14.21 -20.71
C ARG A 63 8.85 -12.83 -20.70
N ASP A 64 9.51 -11.84 -20.11
CA ASP A 64 9.12 -10.43 -20.16
C ASP A 64 9.60 -9.77 -21.45
N ASP A 65 9.00 -8.64 -21.81
CA ASP A 65 9.43 -7.80 -22.94
C ASP A 65 10.89 -7.34 -22.79
N SER A 66 11.37 -7.21 -21.54
CA SER A 66 12.78 -6.87 -21.27
C SER A 66 13.75 -7.98 -21.65
N GLY A 67 13.27 -9.20 -21.92
CA GLY A 67 14.08 -10.39 -22.18
C GLY A 67 14.39 -11.24 -20.95
N ALA A 68 14.01 -10.80 -19.75
CA ALA A 68 14.17 -11.55 -18.50
C ALA A 68 13.08 -12.64 -18.37
N PHE A 69 13.39 -13.72 -17.65
CA PHE A 69 12.40 -14.72 -17.26
C PHE A 69 11.69 -14.30 -15.97
N LEU A 70 10.39 -14.52 -15.90
CA LEU A 70 9.55 -14.25 -14.74
C LEU A 70 9.03 -15.57 -14.17
N TRP A 71 9.22 -15.78 -12.88
CA TRP A 71 8.72 -16.95 -12.14
C TRP A 71 7.88 -16.51 -10.94
N ARG A 72 6.70 -17.14 -10.80
CA ARG A 72 5.73 -16.86 -9.73
C ARG A 72 5.61 -18.08 -8.81
N PRO A 73 6.42 -18.19 -7.74
CA PRO A 73 6.47 -19.39 -6.91
C PRO A 73 5.20 -19.64 -6.11
N ILE A 74 4.54 -18.58 -5.66
CA ILE A 74 3.35 -18.61 -4.80
C ILE A 74 2.05 -18.38 -5.58
N PHE A 75 2.05 -18.62 -6.89
CA PHE A 75 0.95 -18.23 -7.77
C PHE A 75 -0.41 -18.77 -7.32
N ASP A 76 -0.44 -20.03 -6.89
CA ASP A 76 -1.65 -20.75 -6.48
C ASP A 76 -1.97 -20.60 -4.98
N TRP A 77 -1.20 -19.80 -4.24
CA TRP A 77 -1.37 -19.66 -2.80
C TRP A 77 -2.56 -18.75 -2.46
N SER A 78 -3.40 -19.23 -1.55
CA SER A 78 -4.36 -18.41 -0.81
C SER A 78 -3.66 -17.42 0.12
N ILE A 79 -4.37 -16.37 0.54
CA ILE A 79 -3.81 -15.39 1.48
C ILE A 79 -3.55 -16.03 2.85
N GLN A 80 -4.39 -17.01 3.22
CA GLN A 80 -4.27 -17.80 4.45
C GLN A 80 -2.98 -18.64 4.46
N GLN A 81 -2.61 -19.25 3.33
CA GLN A 81 -1.34 -19.97 3.19
C GLN A 81 -0.14 -19.05 3.31
N VAL A 82 -0.21 -17.83 2.76
CA VAL A 82 0.85 -16.82 2.94
C VAL A 82 1.01 -16.48 4.43
N TRP A 83 -0.08 -16.23 5.15
CA TRP A 83 -0.03 -15.94 6.59
C TRP A 83 0.42 -17.14 7.42
N ALA A 84 0.02 -18.36 7.05
CA ALA A 84 0.50 -19.58 7.69
C ALA A 84 2.02 -19.72 7.57
N MET A 85 2.60 -19.36 6.41
CA MET A 85 4.06 -19.37 6.27
C MET A 85 4.75 -18.26 7.06
N HIS A 86 4.15 -17.07 7.17
CA HIS A 86 4.69 -16.04 8.08
C HIS A 86 4.74 -16.56 9.52
N ARG A 87 3.66 -17.19 10.01
CA ARG A 87 3.62 -17.81 11.34
C ARG A 87 4.65 -18.93 11.50
N ARG A 88 4.71 -19.85 10.53
CA ARG A 88 5.66 -20.99 10.55
C ARG A 88 7.11 -20.53 10.69
N HIS A 89 7.47 -19.42 10.05
CA HIS A 89 8.83 -18.90 10.03
C HIS A 89 9.07 -17.76 11.03
N GLY A 90 8.10 -17.45 11.91
CA GLY A 90 8.23 -16.36 12.87
C GLY A 90 8.33 -14.96 12.24
N LEU A 91 7.94 -14.80 10.97
CA LEU A 91 8.03 -13.51 10.27
C LEU A 91 6.90 -12.58 10.70
N ALA A 92 7.26 -11.35 11.07
CA ALA A 92 6.30 -10.30 11.34
C ALA A 92 5.70 -9.75 10.03
N PRO A 93 4.36 -9.66 9.89
CA PRO A 93 3.71 -8.89 8.84
C PRO A 93 4.20 -7.44 8.82
N ASN A 94 3.97 -6.74 7.71
CA ASN A 94 3.98 -5.28 7.76
C ASN A 94 2.93 -4.78 8.77
N PRO A 95 3.29 -3.93 9.76
CA PRO A 95 2.37 -3.43 10.79
C PRO A 95 1.13 -2.72 10.24
N LEU A 96 1.21 -2.13 9.04
CA LEU A 96 0.08 -1.44 8.41
C LEU A 96 -1.10 -2.38 8.13
N TYR A 97 -0.87 -3.68 7.94
CA TYR A 97 -1.95 -4.66 7.80
C TYR A 97 -2.78 -4.80 9.08
N ALA A 98 -2.18 -4.65 10.25
CA ALA A 98 -2.90 -4.65 11.53
C ALA A 98 -3.73 -3.38 11.73
N GLN A 99 -3.37 -2.28 11.05
CA GLN A 99 -4.03 -0.98 11.15
C GLN A 99 -5.24 -0.82 10.21
N GLY A 100 -5.70 -1.90 9.57
CA GLY A 100 -6.82 -1.90 8.64
C GLY A 100 -6.48 -1.51 7.20
N MET A 101 -5.18 -1.48 6.84
CA MET A 101 -4.75 -1.28 5.46
C MET A 101 -4.69 -2.63 4.75
N GLY A 102 -5.57 -2.87 3.78
CA GLY A 102 -5.62 -4.13 3.02
C GLY A 102 -4.56 -4.22 1.93
N ARG A 103 -4.06 -3.08 1.43
CA ARG A 103 -2.98 -3.02 0.44
C ARG A 103 -1.96 -1.95 0.80
N VAL A 104 -0.73 -2.39 1.08
CA VAL A 104 0.38 -1.48 1.40
C VAL A 104 1.16 -1.14 0.14
N GLY A 105 1.28 0.16 -0.15
CA GLY A 105 1.96 0.67 -1.33
C GLY A 105 2.14 2.18 -1.26
N CYS A 106 1.66 2.91 -2.27
CA CYS A 106 1.61 4.36 -2.19
C CYS A 106 0.55 4.84 -1.20
N LEU A 107 0.87 5.94 -0.51
CA LEU A 107 -0.02 6.62 0.42
C LEU A 107 -0.51 7.93 -0.23
N PRO A 108 -1.82 8.17 -0.31
CA PRO A 108 -2.84 7.17 -0.60
C PRO A 108 -2.62 6.58 -2.00
N CYS A 109 -3.16 5.39 -2.22
CA CYS A 109 -3.21 4.78 -3.55
C CYS A 109 -4.44 5.30 -4.30
N ILE A 110 -4.33 5.52 -5.62
CA ILE A 110 -5.50 5.86 -6.46
C ILE A 110 -6.56 4.74 -6.49
N HIS A 111 -6.19 3.54 -6.04
CA HIS A 111 -7.07 2.37 -5.90
C HIS A 111 -7.37 2.03 -4.45
N CYS A 112 -7.17 2.97 -3.50
CA CYS A 112 -7.48 2.74 -2.09
C CYS A 112 -8.98 2.48 -1.91
N ALA A 113 -9.33 1.59 -0.98
CA ALA A 113 -10.73 1.40 -0.61
C ALA A 113 -11.26 2.61 0.17
N LYS A 114 -12.59 2.77 0.23
CA LYS A 114 -13.25 3.84 1.00
C LYS A 114 -12.83 3.82 2.48
N ASN A 115 -12.77 2.63 3.08
CA ASN A 115 -12.37 2.46 4.48
C ASN A 115 -10.88 2.84 4.69
N GLU A 116 -9.99 2.43 3.78
CA GLU A 116 -8.58 2.83 3.83
C GLU A 116 -8.44 4.36 3.72
N MET A 117 -9.17 5.00 2.80
CA MET A 117 -9.14 6.46 2.65
C MET A 117 -9.55 7.18 3.93
N ARG A 118 -10.56 6.66 4.64
CA ARG A 118 -10.98 7.19 5.93
C ARG A 118 -9.88 7.06 6.98
N LEU A 119 -9.29 5.86 7.14
CA LEU A 119 -8.21 5.63 8.08
C LEU A 119 -6.99 6.51 7.77
N ILE A 120 -6.69 6.74 6.50
CA ILE A 120 -5.62 7.66 6.08
C ILE A 120 -5.95 9.10 6.46
N ALA A 121 -7.19 9.56 6.22
CA ALA A 121 -7.61 10.91 6.57
C ALA A 121 -7.62 11.16 8.10
N GLU A 122 -7.92 10.14 8.90
CA GLU A 122 -7.90 10.22 10.37
C GLU A 122 -6.46 10.16 10.92
N ARG A 123 -5.59 9.30 10.39
CA ARG A 123 -4.24 9.08 10.94
C ARG A 123 -3.16 10.02 10.35
N PHE A 124 -3.30 10.41 9.09
CA PHE A 124 -2.28 11.16 8.33
C PHE A 124 -2.88 12.40 7.64
N PRO A 125 -3.49 13.33 8.39
CA PRO A 125 -4.12 14.54 7.81
C PRO A 125 -3.12 15.39 7.02
N GLU A 126 -1.86 15.47 7.44
CA GLU A 126 -0.79 16.20 6.76
C GLU A 126 -0.54 15.69 5.33
N HIS A 127 -0.84 14.42 5.09
CA HIS A 127 -0.73 13.84 3.76
C HIS A 127 -1.85 14.33 2.84
N ILE A 128 -3.05 14.53 3.38
CA ILE A 128 -4.19 15.14 2.66
C ILE A 128 -3.86 16.59 2.30
N ASP A 129 -3.30 17.35 3.24
CA ASP A 129 -2.88 18.73 3.02
C ASP A 129 -1.85 18.84 1.90
N ARG A 130 -0.90 17.90 1.87
CA ARG A 130 0.12 17.82 0.82
C ARG A 130 -0.51 17.59 -0.55
N ILE A 131 -1.47 16.66 -0.66
CA ILE A 131 -2.14 16.37 -1.94
C ILE A 131 -2.96 17.57 -2.39
N GLU A 132 -3.70 18.21 -1.48
CA GLU A 132 -4.48 19.40 -1.79
C GLU A 132 -3.60 20.52 -2.35
N ARG A 133 -2.42 20.72 -1.76
CA ARG A 133 -1.42 21.67 -2.28
C ARG A 133 -0.97 21.30 -3.70
N TRP A 134 -0.73 20.03 -3.97
CA TRP A 134 -0.37 19.58 -5.32
C TRP A 134 -1.52 19.74 -6.31
N GLU A 135 -2.76 19.45 -5.93
CA GLU A 135 -3.93 19.72 -6.76
C GLU A 135 -4.00 21.21 -7.13
N ALA A 136 -3.74 22.12 -6.20
CA ALA A 136 -3.71 23.56 -6.46
C ALA A 136 -2.57 23.97 -7.42
N ILE A 137 -1.34 23.54 -7.16
CA ILE A 137 -0.16 23.86 -7.99
C ILE A 137 -0.36 23.36 -9.42
N VAL A 138 -0.79 22.11 -9.58
CA VAL A 138 -0.97 21.49 -10.89
C VAL A 138 -2.17 22.12 -11.62
N SER A 139 -3.25 22.47 -10.90
CA SER A 139 -4.37 23.20 -11.48
C SER A 139 -3.93 24.56 -12.04
N ALA A 140 -3.10 25.31 -11.31
CA ALA A 140 -2.58 26.60 -11.75
C ALA A 140 -1.70 26.51 -13.01
N ALA A 141 -0.96 25.40 -13.17
CA ALA A 141 -0.13 25.15 -14.37
C ALA A 141 -0.90 24.47 -15.52
N SER A 142 -2.10 23.94 -15.27
CA SER A 142 -2.89 23.19 -16.24
C SER A 142 -3.70 24.13 -17.12
N LYS A 143 -3.70 23.91 -18.45
CA LYS A 143 -4.56 24.64 -19.40
C LYS A 143 -6.06 24.55 -19.07
N ARG A 144 -6.46 23.46 -18.39
CA ARG A 144 -7.86 23.22 -17.98
C ARG A 144 -8.21 23.87 -16.65
N GLY A 145 -7.23 24.40 -15.92
CA GLY A 145 -7.42 25.00 -14.59
C GLY A 145 -7.83 24.01 -13.49
N VAL A 146 -7.81 22.70 -13.76
CA VAL A 146 -8.25 21.67 -12.81
C VAL A 146 -7.28 20.48 -12.82
N SER A 147 -6.99 20.01 -11.61
CA SER A 147 -6.24 18.79 -11.32
C SER A 147 -6.82 18.14 -10.06
N THR A 148 -7.16 16.85 -10.16
CA THR A 148 -7.59 16.03 -9.03
C THR A 148 -6.69 14.82 -8.89
N PHE A 149 -6.50 14.37 -7.65
CA PHE A 149 -5.75 13.16 -7.36
C PHE A 149 -6.50 11.90 -7.77
N PHE A 150 -7.80 11.84 -7.44
CA PHE A 150 -8.70 10.78 -7.86
C PHE A 150 -9.35 11.14 -9.21
N GLY A 151 -9.54 10.13 -10.06
CA GLY A 151 -10.22 10.31 -11.34
C GLY A 151 -11.70 10.62 -11.16
N ALA A 152 -12.31 11.27 -12.16
CA ALA A 152 -13.74 11.57 -12.18
C ALA A 152 -14.57 10.30 -11.99
N GLY A 153 -15.62 10.38 -11.17
CA GLY A 153 -16.51 9.25 -10.86
C GLY A 153 -16.05 8.38 -9.69
N THR A 154 -15.02 8.82 -8.95
CA THR A 154 -14.64 8.17 -7.69
C THR A 154 -15.64 8.53 -6.58
N ASP A 155 -16.16 9.77 -6.57
CA ASP A 155 -17.28 10.15 -5.71
C ASP A 155 -18.61 9.82 -6.42
N PRO A 156 -19.51 9.02 -5.82
CA PRO A 156 -20.89 8.86 -6.28
C PRO A 156 -21.65 10.19 -6.47
N LEU A 157 -21.23 11.25 -5.77
CA LEU A 157 -21.80 12.60 -5.89
C LEU A 157 -21.26 13.39 -7.08
N ASP A 158 -20.18 12.94 -7.75
CA ASP A 158 -19.65 13.57 -8.97
C ASP A 158 -20.73 13.58 -10.08
N ALA A 159 -21.59 12.56 -10.13
CA ALA A 159 -22.69 12.48 -11.09
C ALA A 159 -23.73 13.61 -10.95
N GLY A 160 -23.82 14.21 -9.77
CA GLY A 160 -24.73 15.32 -9.48
C GLY A 160 -24.15 16.72 -9.73
N ARG A 161 -22.87 16.84 -10.08
CA ARG A 161 -22.18 18.12 -10.32
C ARG A 161 -21.41 18.10 -11.64
N PRO A 162 -22.10 18.18 -12.79
CA PRO A 162 -21.44 18.13 -14.09
C PRO A 162 -20.42 19.25 -14.24
N GLY A 163 -19.14 18.90 -14.45
CA GLY A 163 -18.05 19.86 -14.65
C GLY A 163 -17.25 20.20 -13.40
N GLU A 164 -17.70 19.78 -12.22
CA GLU A 164 -16.88 19.82 -11.00
C GLU A 164 -16.31 18.44 -10.71
N TYR A 165 -15.03 18.38 -10.37
CA TYR A 165 -14.35 17.14 -10.01
C TYR A 165 -14.08 17.14 -8.50
N ALA A 166 -14.40 16.04 -7.81
CA ALA A 166 -14.08 15.90 -6.39
C ALA A 166 -12.57 15.99 -6.13
N ARG A 167 -12.17 17.01 -5.37
CA ARG A 167 -10.80 17.18 -4.84
C ARG A 167 -10.56 16.25 -3.66
N ILE A 168 -9.29 16.12 -3.25
CA ILE A 168 -8.91 15.20 -2.18
C ILE A 168 -9.69 15.39 -0.87
N ARG A 169 -9.99 16.64 -0.48
CA ARG A 169 -10.79 16.96 0.70
C ARG A 169 -12.22 16.43 0.59
N THR A 170 -12.84 16.62 -0.57
CA THR A 170 -14.19 16.11 -0.83
C THR A 170 -14.22 14.59 -0.71
N ILE A 171 -13.21 13.90 -1.27
CA ILE A 171 -13.08 12.45 -1.18
C ILE A 171 -12.83 12.00 0.27
N ALA A 172 -12.01 12.73 1.03
CA ALA A 172 -11.76 12.45 2.44
C ALA A 172 -13.04 12.60 3.28
N GLU A 173 -13.85 13.63 3.06
CA GLU A 173 -15.15 13.78 3.73
C GLU A 173 -16.16 12.72 3.28
N TRP A 174 -16.22 12.44 1.99
CA TRP A 174 -17.03 11.35 1.45
C TRP A 174 -16.66 10.00 2.08
N SER A 175 -15.38 9.76 2.37
CA SER A 175 -14.95 8.51 3.02
C SER A 175 -15.58 8.29 4.40
N LYS A 176 -16.00 9.37 5.08
CA LYS A 176 -16.71 9.38 6.37
C LYS A 176 -18.23 9.24 6.23
N THR A 177 -18.76 8.94 5.05
CA THR A 177 -20.19 8.75 4.84
C THR A 177 -20.56 7.27 4.74
N THR A 178 -21.83 6.95 4.95
CA THR A 178 -22.39 5.61 4.72
C THR A 178 -22.47 5.29 3.22
N ARG A 179 -22.98 4.09 2.89
CA ARG A 179 -23.19 3.67 1.50
C ARG A 179 -24.09 4.69 0.79
N GLY A 180 -23.63 5.25 -0.32
CA GLY A 180 -24.36 6.25 -1.10
C GLY A 180 -23.94 7.70 -0.87
N GLY A 181 -23.03 8.00 0.06
CA GLY A 181 -22.36 9.31 0.10
C GLY A 181 -23.12 10.45 0.80
N ARG A 182 -24.36 10.23 1.25
CA ARG A 182 -25.27 11.32 1.65
C ARG A 182 -25.41 11.55 3.15
N GLN A 183 -25.10 10.56 3.97
CA GLN A 183 -25.23 10.62 5.42
C GLN A 183 -23.89 10.28 6.05
N TYR A 184 -23.43 11.05 7.04
CA TYR A 184 -22.34 10.62 7.91
C TYR A 184 -22.76 9.35 8.63
N ALA A 185 -21.84 8.39 8.77
CA ALA A 185 -22.17 7.23 9.59
C ALA A 185 -22.17 7.67 11.05
N LEU A 186 -23.36 7.78 11.64
CA LEU A 186 -23.55 8.17 13.04
C LEU A 186 -22.99 7.10 14.00
N PHE A 187 -23.00 5.84 13.55
CA PHE A 187 -22.34 4.71 14.21
C PHE A 187 -21.20 4.25 13.34
N PHE A 188 -20.08 4.95 13.43
CA PHE A 188 -18.83 4.25 13.22
C PHE A 188 -18.58 3.45 14.48
N ASP A 189 -18.41 2.15 14.33
CA ASP A 189 -17.80 1.32 15.34
C ASP A 189 -16.40 1.88 15.62
N HIS A 190 -16.34 2.92 16.44
CA HIS A 190 -15.29 3.07 17.42
C HIS A 190 -15.45 1.88 18.38
N GLN A 191 -15.11 0.68 17.92
CA GLN A 191 -14.64 -0.38 18.81
C GLN A 191 -13.25 0.04 19.30
N HIS A 192 -13.22 1.13 20.07
CA HIS A 192 -12.12 1.42 20.98
C HIS A 192 -12.14 0.32 22.04
N GLY A 193 -11.60 -0.86 21.72
CA GLY A 193 -11.33 -1.89 22.72
C GLY A 193 -11.56 -3.36 22.35
N SER A 194 -12.23 -3.74 21.26
CA SER A 194 -12.54 -5.17 21.05
C SER A 194 -12.72 -5.67 19.61
N GLY A 195 -12.47 -4.84 18.59
CA GLY A 195 -12.69 -5.21 17.19
C GLY A 195 -11.42 -5.19 16.39
N CYS A 196 -11.04 -6.32 15.81
CA CYS A 196 -9.90 -6.33 14.92
C CYS A 196 -10.16 -5.44 13.70
N LEU A 197 -9.45 -4.31 13.60
CA LEU A 197 -9.54 -3.37 12.48
C LEU A 197 -8.95 -3.93 11.18
N SER A 198 -8.20 -5.03 11.26
CA SER A 198 -7.68 -5.74 10.10
C SER A 198 -8.70 -6.74 9.58
N ASP A 199 -9.07 -6.61 8.30
CA ASP A 199 -9.84 -7.62 7.54
C ASP A 199 -9.18 -9.01 7.54
N LEU A 200 -7.92 -9.09 7.98
CA LEU A 200 -7.09 -10.29 7.99
C LEU A 200 -6.94 -10.93 9.38
N ALA A 201 -7.71 -10.45 10.38
CA ALA A 201 -7.67 -10.96 11.76
C ALA A 201 -6.27 -10.93 12.40
N LEU A 202 -5.49 -9.88 12.12
CA LEU A 202 -4.08 -9.74 12.55
C LEU A 202 -3.89 -9.00 13.89
N CYS A 203 -4.97 -8.70 14.62
CA CYS A 203 -4.94 -7.73 15.71
C CYS A 203 -4.46 -8.28 17.06
N GLU A 204 -4.33 -9.59 17.19
CA GLU A 204 -3.83 -10.25 18.40
C GLU A 204 -2.47 -10.88 18.09
N ARG A 205 -1.44 -10.04 18.03
CA ARG A 205 -0.08 -10.51 18.23
C ARG A 205 0.44 -9.73 19.43
N THR A 206 0.21 -10.28 20.62
CA THR A 206 1.06 -9.94 21.77
C THR A 206 2.49 -10.24 21.34
N GLU A 207 3.34 -9.23 21.40
CA GLU A 207 4.78 -9.40 21.32
C GLU A 207 5.16 -10.54 22.28
N PRO A 208 6.05 -11.47 21.89
CA PRO A 208 6.53 -12.46 22.85
C PRO A 208 7.19 -11.71 24.01
N GLU A 209 6.60 -11.83 25.20
CA GLU A 209 7.16 -11.27 26.42
C GLU A 209 8.59 -11.80 26.58
N ASP A 210 9.53 -10.88 26.76
CA ASP A 210 10.89 -11.18 27.17
C ASP A 210 10.81 -11.95 28.49
N VAL A 211 11.07 -13.27 28.45
CA VAL A 211 11.30 -14.09 29.64
C VAL A 211 12.64 -13.65 30.24
N SER A 212 12.60 -12.56 31.00
CA SER A 212 13.61 -12.27 32.02
C SER A 212 13.19 -13.00 33.29
N ASP A 213 13.62 -14.26 33.38
CA ASP A 213 13.48 -15.06 34.60
C ASP A 213 14.44 -14.46 35.64
N GLY A 214 13.90 -13.53 36.43
CA GLY A 214 14.54 -13.02 37.62
C GLY A 214 14.43 -14.06 38.72
N THR A 215 15.45 -14.92 38.85
CA THR A 215 15.65 -15.73 40.06
C THR A 215 15.87 -14.81 41.25
N GLY A 216 14.80 -14.56 41.99
CA GLY A 216 14.82 -14.04 43.35
C GLY A 216 14.18 -15.06 44.26
N ASP A 217 14.99 -15.95 44.83
CA ASP A 217 14.60 -16.74 46.00
C ASP A 217 15.77 -16.78 46.99
N ASN A 218 15.54 -16.16 48.13
CA ASN A 218 16.24 -16.38 49.40
C ASN A 218 15.27 -15.86 50.49
N PRO A 219 15.27 -16.35 51.76
CA PRO A 219 16.25 -17.24 52.38
C PRO A 219 15.63 -18.35 53.29
N THR A 220 16.40 -19.37 53.65
CA THR A 220 16.28 -19.99 55.00
C THR A 220 17.59 -20.62 55.45
N ALA A 221 17.99 -20.31 56.68
CA ALA A 221 19.24 -20.68 57.32
C ALA A 221 19.14 -22.00 58.11
N ALA A 222 20.24 -22.78 58.12
CA ALA A 222 20.75 -23.66 59.20
C ALA A 222 21.93 -24.46 58.57
N GLY A 223 23.20 -24.25 58.94
CA GLY A 223 23.85 -24.77 60.17
C GLY A 223 24.80 -25.92 59.77
N GLU A 224 26.09 -25.64 59.57
CA GLU A 224 27.24 -26.22 60.31
C GLU A 224 27.31 -27.75 60.36
N ASP A 225 28.24 -28.36 59.63
CA ASP A 225 29.50 -28.91 60.19
C ASP A 225 30.29 -29.74 59.16
N THR A 226 31.60 -29.53 59.14
CA THR A 226 32.65 -30.38 58.52
C THR A 226 33.34 -31.16 59.67
N PRO A 227 34.20 -32.18 59.48
CA PRO A 227 35.21 -32.37 58.42
C PRO A 227 34.93 -33.53 57.45
#